data_AF-A0A1G0WSC9-F1
#
_entry.id   AF-A0A1G0WSC9-F1
#
_cell.length_a   1.000
_cell.length_b   1.000
_cell.length_c   1.000
_cell.angle_alpha   90.00
_cell.angle_beta   90.00
_cell.angle_gamma   90.00
#
_symmetry.space_group_name_H-M   'P 1'
#
loop_
_entity.id
_entity.type
_entity.pdbx_description
1 polymer ?
#
loop_
_entity_poly.entity_id
_entity_poly.type
_entity_poly.pdbx_seq_one_letter_code
_entity_poly.pdbx_strand_id
1 'polypeptide(L)'
;MEAQDNPPDSCLKHPFGTLEYPVFNPDSVKIDSCPLSNTYGKMYATKYILQFNKWVYIFKTKPFLMDSLYSWNDIDSNFYEMKSIFRDLEFAFGKYYFKRDPIWLDDSSFIEVPTVQLIFDKYICGEKIINYILSHLPANSFIFFDINQKPVLISVIEPEKPNKEYTITITDNDKLNIKRKVIEVQGINVFIYDLMGNLIAKHIEKNDYETIQIDISNLLNGFYFLIINNRYVYKLMRY
;
A
#
# COMPACT_ATOMS: atom_id res chain seq x y z
N MET A 1 5.78 29.32 0.37
CA MET A 1 5.14 28.76 -0.83
C MET A 1 5.72 27.36 -0.96
N GLU A 2 5.17 26.41 -0.20
CA GLU A 2 5.65 25.03 -0.23
C GLU A 2 5.21 24.39 -1.55
N ALA A 3 6.17 23.87 -2.30
CA ALA A 3 5.89 23.16 -3.53
C ALA A 3 4.93 22.01 -3.21
N GLN A 4 3.89 21.89 -4.03
CA GLN A 4 2.90 20.83 -3.91
C GLN A 4 3.63 19.49 -4.07
N ASP A 5 3.80 18.82 -2.93
CA ASP A 5 4.71 17.69 -2.70
C ASP A 5 4.10 16.36 -3.19
N ASN A 6 3.43 16.44 -4.34
CA ASN A 6 2.81 15.35 -5.09
C ASN A 6 3.44 15.31 -6.48
N PRO A 7 3.71 14.11 -7.01
CA PRO A 7 4.22 13.97 -8.37
C PRO A 7 3.13 14.41 -9.35
N PRO A 8 3.49 14.83 -10.58
CA PRO A 8 2.49 15.08 -11.60
C PRO A 8 1.72 13.80 -11.91
N ASP A 9 0.44 13.91 -12.27
CA ASP A 9 -0.44 12.75 -12.51
C ASP A 9 0.12 11.76 -13.54
N SER A 10 0.93 12.23 -14.48
CA SER A 10 1.65 11.40 -15.46
C SER A 10 2.56 10.36 -14.80
N CYS A 11 3.06 10.63 -13.60
CA CYS A 11 3.91 9.75 -12.81
C CYS A 11 3.11 8.72 -11.99
N LEU A 12 1.82 8.96 -11.72
CA LEU A 12 0.97 8.05 -10.97
C LEU A 12 0.49 6.93 -11.90
N LYS A 13 1.06 5.74 -11.74
CA LYS A 13 0.73 4.55 -12.54
C LYS A 13 -0.05 3.55 -11.72
N HIS A 14 -1.00 2.88 -12.37
CA HIS A 14 -1.65 1.74 -11.73
C HIS A 14 -0.61 0.66 -11.47
N PRO A 15 -0.65 0.04 -10.28
CA PRO A 15 0.06 -1.20 -10.11
C PRO A 15 -0.56 -2.23 -11.06
N PHE A 16 0.25 -2.85 -11.91
CA PHE A 16 -0.18 -3.95 -12.76
C PHE A 16 -0.74 -5.12 -11.87
N GLY A 17 -1.74 -5.89 -12.33
CA GLY A 17 -2.40 -7.02 -11.63
C GLY A 17 -2.39 -8.37 -12.39
N THR A 18 -2.02 -9.52 -11.79
CA THR A 18 -1.95 -10.84 -12.47
C THR A 18 -3.31 -11.43 -12.90
N LEU A 19 -3.29 -12.38 -13.85
CA LEU A 19 -4.48 -13.09 -14.39
C LEU A 19 -5.14 -14.07 -13.39
N GLU A 20 -4.39 -14.61 -12.41
CA GLU A 20 -4.92 -15.62 -11.46
C GLU A 20 -5.77 -15.05 -10.31
N TYR A 21 -5.63 -13.77 -10.00
CA TYR A 21 -6.49 -13.08 -9.04
C TYR A 21 -7.05 -11.86 -9.75
N PRO A 22 -8.29 -11.91 -10.29
CA PRO A 22 -8.98 -10.71 -10.75
C PRO A 22 -9.28 -9.86 -9.52
N VAL A 23 -8.28 -9.10 -9.09
CA VAL A 23 -8.39 -8.20 -7.97
C VAL A 23 -9.10 -6.95 -8.50
N PHE A 24 -10.33 -6.77 -8.02
CA PHE A 24 -11.40 -6.05 -8.71
C PHE A 24 -11.53 -4.57 -8.32
N ASN A 25 -10.59 -3.69 -8.65
CA ASN A 25 -10.54 -2.21 -8.43
C ASN A 25 -9.09 -1.64 -8.31
N PRO A 26 -8.25 -1.75 -9.36
CA PRO A 26 -6.98 -1.03 -9.47
C PRO A 26 -7.15 0.51 -9.52
N ASP A 27 -8.37 1.03 -9.59
CA ASP A 27 -8.61 2.47 -9.79
C ASP A 27 -8.40 3.29 -8.52
N SER A 28 -8.42 2.69 -7.34
CA SER A 28 -8.25 3.45 -6.10
C SER A 28 -6.81 3.62 -5.65
N VAL A 29 -5.83 2.88 -6.21
CA VAL A 29 -4.42 2.92 -5.79
C VAL A 29 -3.49 3.09 -7.00
N LYS A 30 -2.53 4.02 -6.88
CA LYS A 30 -1.46 4.25 -7.85
C LYS A 30 -0.10 4.31 -7.15
N ILE A 31 0.97 4.14 -7.92
CA ILE A 31 2.33 4.28 -7.43
C ILE A 31 3.01 5.41 -8.21
N ASP A 32 3.77 6.23 -7.51
CA ASP A 32 4.66 7.21 -8.14
C ASP A 32 5.83 6.51 -8.83
N SER A 33 5.90 6.64 -10.15
CA SER A 33 6.90 6.01 -11.01
C SER A 33 8.02 6.96 -11.46
N CYS A 34 8.01 8.23 -11.06
CA CYS A 34 9.00 9.19 -11.52
C CYS A 34 10.24 9.17 -10.62
N PRO A 35 11.43 8.74 -11.11
CA PRO A 35 12.62 8.54 -10.26
C PRO A 35 13.15 9.79 -9.58
N LEU A 36 12.83 10.98 -10.12
CA LEU A 36 13.22 12.28 -9.56
C LEU A 36 12.16 12.87 -8.63
N SER A 37 11.05 12.17 -8.42
CA SER A 37 10.02 12.60 -7.48
C SER A 37 10.47 12.33 -6.05
N ASN A 38 10.24 13.28 -5.15
CA ASN A 38 10.45 13.12 -3.70
C ASN A 38 9.64 11.96 -3.10
N THR A 39 8.61 11.53 -3.82
CA THR A 39 7.70 10.45 -3.43
C THR A 39 7.84 9.22 -4.33
N TYR A 40 8.95 9.08 -5.06
CA TYR A 40 9.19 7.93 -5.93
C TYR A 40 8.95 6.60 -5.19
N GLY A 41 8.18 5.72 -5.82
CA GLY A 41 7.77 4.44 -5.25
C GLY A 41 6.63 4.51 -4.22
N LYS A 42 6.27 5.69 -3.71
CA LYS A 42 5.19 5.80 -2.71
C LYS A 42 3.83 5.50 -3.32
N MET A 43 2.95 4.92 -2.49
CA MET A 43 1.58 4.59 -2.86
C MET A 43 0.67 5.79 -2.66
N TYR A 44 -0.21 5.99 -3.63
CA TYR A 44 -1.23 7.00 -3.63
C TYR A 44 -2.59 6.34 -3.72
N ALA A 45 -3.60 6.83 -3.00
CA ALA A 45 -4.94 6.30 -3.12
C ALA A 45 -6.05 7.35 -3.06
N THR A 46 -7.19 7.01 -3.65
CA THR A 46 -8.44 7.78 -3.52
C THR A 46 -9.37 7.20 -2.46
N LYS A 47 -9.09 5.98 -1.95
CA LYS A 47 -9.92 5.30 -0.95
C LYS A 47 -9.08 4.70 0.18
N TYR A 48 -9.53 4.89 1.42
CA TYR A 48 -8.89 4.36 2.63
C TYR A 48 -9.96 3.77 3.54
N ILE A 49 -9.65 2.68 4.24
CA ILE A 49 -10.50 2.16 5.30
C ILE A 49 -10.03 2.73 6.64
N LEU A 50 -10.96 3.30 7.37
CA LEU A 50 -10.78 3.82 8.71
C LEU A 50 -11.67 3.03 9.68
N GLN A 51 -11.04 2.45 10.70
CA GLN A 51 -11.71 1.75 11.78
C GLN A 51 -11.47 2.47 13.11
N PHE A 52 -12.55 2.89 13.76
CA PHE A 52 -12.48 3.50 15.08
C PHE A 52 -12.30 2.44 16.18
N ASN A 53 -11.49 2.74 17.18
CA ASN A 53 -11.19 1.82 18.28
C ASN A 53 -12.34 1.60 19.29
N LYS A 54 -13.38 2.43 19.24
CA LYS A 54 -14.46 2.39 20.24
C LYS A 54 -15.78 2.23 19.54
N TRP A 55 -16.74 1.58 20.21
CA TRP A 55 -18.18 1.51 19.85
C TRP A 55 -18.88 2.87 19.92
N VAL A 56 -18.23 3.90 19.43
CA VAL A 56 -18.68 5.27 19.48
C VAL A 56 -19.17 5.60 18.08
N TYR A 57 -20.49 5.70 17.96
CA TYR A 57 -21.13 6.19 16.77
C TYR A 57 -21.02 7.72 16.74
N ILE A 58 -20.29 8.24 15.76
CA ILE A 58 -19.86 9.66 15.79
C ILE A 58 -20.70 10.56 14.89
N PHE A 59 -21.55 9.99 14.04
CA PHE A 59 -22.34 10.74 13.08
C PHE A 59 -23.67 11.20 13.69
N LYS A 60 -24.23 12.30 13.18
CA LYS A 60 -25.53 12.83 13.60
C LYS A 60 -26.68 11.92 13.17
N THR A 61 -26.66 11.52 11.89
CA THR A 61 -27.70 10.69 11.28
C THR A 61 -27.58 9.27 11.80
N LYS A 62 -28.66 8.67 12.29
CA LYS A 62 -28.74 7.25 12.68
C LYS A 62 -29.94 6.62 11.98
N PRO A 63 -29.81 5.45 11.31
CA PRO A 63 -28.57 4.68 11.11
C PRO A 63 -27.65 5.29 10.04
N PHE A 64 -26.40 4.82 10.00
CA PHE A 64 -25.44 5.15 8.94
C PHE A 64 -25.85 4.40 7.67
N LEU A 65 -26.44 5.13 6.71
CA LEU A 65 -27.01 4.56 5.50
C LEU A 65 -25.90 4.09 4.56
N MET A 66 -26.05 2.89 3.99
CA MET A 66 -25.01 2.22 3.19
C MET A 66 -24.56 3.04 1.97
N ASP A 67 -25.52 3.65 1.27
CA ASP A 67 -25.26 4.36 0.01
C ASP A 67 -25.07 5.87 0.17
N SER A 68 -25.08 6.37 1.41
CA SER A 68 -24.90 7.80 1.68
C SER A 68 -23.43 8.18 1.81
N LEU A 69 -23.10 9.36 1.27
CA LEU A 69 -21.82 10.02 1.49
C LEU A 69 -21.99 11.04 2.61
N TYR A 70 -21.09 11.00 3.57
CA TYR A 70 -21.06 11.91 4.70
C TYR A 70 -19.78 12.74 4.68
N SER A 71 -19.83 13.95 5.20
CA SER A 71 -18.68 14.83 5.38
C SER A 71 -18.27 14.89 6.85
N TRP A 72 -17.15 15.54 7.15
CA TRP A 72 -16.78 15.85 8.53
C TRP A 72 -17.85 16.70 9.24
N ASN A 73 -18.69 17.45 8.51
CA ASN A 73 -19.75 18.26 9.10
C ASN A 73 -20.91 17.41 9.65
N ASP A 74 -21.04 16.18 9.16
CA ASP A 74 -22.06 15.21 9.60
C ASP A 74 -21.67 14.48 10.89
N ILE A 75 -20.45 14.71 11.39
CA ILE A 75 -20.04 14.32 12.75
C ILE A 75 -20.86 15.11 13.77
N ASP A 76 -21.41 14.41 14.75
CA ASP A 76 -22.19 14.94 15.86
C ASP A 76 -21.37 15.95 16.66
N SER A 77 -22.00 17.06 17.04
CA SER A 77 -21.36 18.16 17.76
C SER A 77 -20.77 17.73 19.11
N ASN A 78 -21.24 16.63 19.70
CA ASN A 78 -20.67 16.05 20.91
C ASN A 78 -19.24 15.51 20.69
N PHE A 79 -18.81 15.29 19.45
CA PHE A 79 -17.45 14.85 19.09
C PHE A 79 -16.63 15.99 18.46
N TYR A 80 -16.55 17.12 19.17
CA TYR A 80 -15.91 18.35 18.66
C TYR A 80 -14.45 18.15 18.23
N GLU A 81 -13.66 17.40 19.00
CA GLU A 81 -12.24 17.13 18.70
C GLU A 81 -12.11 16.39 17.38
N MET A 82 -12.87 15.31 17.23
CA MET A 82 -12.84 14.50 16.03
C MET A 82 -13.33 15.26 14.82
N LYS A 83 -14.37 16.08 14.99
CA LYS A 83 -14.85 16.99 13.96
C LYS A 83 -13.77 17.98 13.51
N SER A 84 -12.98 18.53 14.44
CA SER A 84 -11.85 19.40 14.11
C SER A 84 -10.78 18.65 13.33
N ILE A 85 -10.35 17.47 13.80
CA ILE A 85 -9.31 16.66 13.14
C ILE A 85 -9.67 16.38 11.69
N PHE A 86 -10.93 16.03 11.42
CA PHE A 86 -11.43 15.70 10.09
C PHE A 86 -11.66 16.93 9.20
N ARG A 87 -12.05 18.07 9.78
CA ARG A 87 -12.03 19.35 9.05
C ARG A 87 -10.60 19.72 8.63
N ASP A 88 -9.64 19.56 9.54
CA ASP A 88 -8.24 19.91 9.30
C ASP A 88 -7.59 18.92 8.31
N LEU A 89 -8.05 17.65 8.30
CA LEU A 89 -7.72 16.66 7.26
C LEU A 89 -8.20 17.12 5.87
N GLU A 90 -9.43 17.60 5.76
CA GLU A 90 -9.97 18.13 4.49
C GLU A 90 -9.16 19.35 4.02
N PHE A 91 -8.76 20.23 4.94
CA PHE A 91 -7.91 21.37 4.62
C PHE A 91 -6.53 20.94 4.10
N ALA A 92 -5.91 19.93 4.72
CA ALA A 92 -4.57 19.46 4.37
C ALA A 92 -4.54 18.64 3.06
N PHE A 93 -5.52 17.76 2.85
CA PHE A 93 -5.48 16.77 1.76
C PHE A 93 -6.52 17.02 0.67
N GLY A 94 -7.48 17.92 0.89
CA GLY A 94 -8.58 18.21 -0.03
C GLY A 94 -9.86 17.46 0.34
N LYS A 95 -10.90 17.73 -0.44
CA LYS A 95 -12.26 17.23 -0.22
C LYS A 95 -12.31 15.70 -0.18
N TYR A 96 -13.06 15.19 0.79
CA TYR A 96 -13.32 13.76 0.92
C TYR A 96 -14.69 13.49 1.55
N TYR A 97 -15.10 12.22 1.50
CA TYR A 97 -16.35 11.75 2.10
C TYR A 97 -16.13 10.47 2.89
N PHE A 98 -16.90 10.29 3.95
CA PHE A 98 -17.10 9.02 4.61
C PHE A 98 -18.19 8.23 3.88
N LYS A 99 -17.96 6.95 3.65
CA LYS A 99 -18.96 5.98 3.21
C LYS A 99 -18.93 4.78 4.14
N ARG A 100 -20.07 4.13 4.36
CA ARG A 100 -20.10 2.86 5.10
C ARG A 100 -19.32 1.79 4.33
N ASP A 101 -18.45 1.08 5.05
CA ASP A 101 -17.75 -0.07 4.48
C ASP A 101 -18.71 -1.28 4.39
N PRO A 102 -18.95 -1.88 3.20
CA PRO A 102 -19.96 -2.92 3.01
C PRO A 102 -19.54 -4.31 3.53
N ILE A 103 -18.27 -4.50 3.89
CA ILE A 103 -17.70 -5.81 4.25
C ILE A 103 -18.25 -6.32 5.60
N TRP A 104 -18.72 -5.41 6.45
CA TRP A 104 -19.34 -5.74 7.73
C TRP A 104 -20.87 -5.74 7.58
N LEU A 105 -21.37 -6.77 6.92
CA LEU A 105 -22.76 -7.17 6.96
C LEU A 105 -22.78 -8.54 7.65
N ASP A 106 -23.23 -8.61 8.90
CA ASP A 106 -23.97 -9.79 9.37
C ASP A 106 -24.84 -9.42 10.58
N ASP A 107 -26.12 -9.76 10.41
CA ASP A 107 -27.14 -10.03 11.41
C ASP A 107 -27.55 -8.90 12.38
N SER A 108 -28.69 -8.30 12.02
CA SER A 108 -29.59 -7.45 12.82
C SER A 108 -29.43 -7.57 14.34
N SER A 109 -28.75 -6.62 14.99
CA SER A 109 -29.02 -6.15 16.37
C SER A 109 -27.92 -5.25 16.97
N PHE A 110 -26.75 -5.13 16.34
CA PHE A 110 -25.65 -4.35 16.92
C PHE A 110 -25.64 -2.89 16.43
N ILE A 111 -25.52 -1.95 17.38
CA ILE A 111 -25.13 -0.56 17.13
C ILE A 111 -23.64 -0.60 16.77
N GLU A 112 -23.33 -0.97 15.53
CA GLU A 112 -21.96 -1.25 15.11
C GLU A 112 -21.10 0.01 15.07
N VAL A 113 -19.83 -0.18 15.45
CA VAL A 113 -18.75 0.79 15.21
C VAL A 113 -18.67 1.03 13.71
N PRO A 114 -18.79 2.27 13.22
CA PRO A 114 -18.72 2.49 11.79
C PRO A 114 -17.26 2.32 11.34
N THR A 115 -16.92 1.14 10.79
CA THR A 115 -15.84 1.08 9.81
C THR A 115 -16.30 1.90 8.61
N VAL A 116 -15.52 2.93 8.28
CA VAL A 116 -15.85 3.88 7.23
C VAL A 116 -14.76 3.88 6.18
N GLN A 117 -15.16 4.01 4.94
CA GLN A 117 -14.26 4.34 3.85
C GLN A 117 -14.12 5.85 3.75
N LEU A 118 -12.90 6.37 3.72
CA LEU A 118 -12.58 7.74 3.32
C LEU A 118 -12.38 7.76 1.80
N ILE A 119 -13.16 8.57 1.09
CA ILE A 119 -13.14 8.69 -0.38
C ILE A 119 -12.73 10.10 -0.75
N PHE A 120 -11.55 10.25 -1.35
CA PHE A 120 -10.98 11.52 -1.83
C PHE A 120 -11.25 11.73 -3.31
N ASP A 121 -11.43 12.99 -3.71
CA ASP A 121 -11.62 13.37 -5.12
C ASP A 121 -10.33 13.25 -5.97
N LYS A 122 -9.17 13.09 -5.30
CA LYS A 122 -7.86 12.97 -5.93
C LYS A 122 -6.99 11.94 -5.21
N TYR A 123 -5.92 11.50 -5.89
CA TYR A 123 -4.93 10.60 -5.31
C TYR A 123 -4.12 11.31 -4.21
N ILE A 124 -4.10 10.73 -3.01
CA ILE A 124 -3.36 11.23 -1.86
C ILE A 124 -2.23 10.27 -1.52
N CYS A 125 -1.06 10.78 -1.14
CA CYS A 125 0.03 9.93 -0.67
C CYS A 125 -0.40 9.19 0.60
N GLY A 126 -0.44 7.86 0.54
CA GLY A 126 -0.95 7.02 1.61
C GLY A 126 -0.18 7.16 2.93
N GLU A 127 1.14 7.28 2.86
CA GLU A 127 1.96 7.49 4.05
C GLU A 127 1.61 8.79 4.79
N LYS A 128 1.36 9.88 4.05
CA LYS A 128 1.03 11.19 4.63
C LYS A 128 -0.31 11.15 5.37
N ILE A 129 -1.34 10.57 4.75
CA ILE A 129 -2.66 10.47 5.37
C ILE A 129 -2.66 9.50 6.56
N ILE A 130 -1.98 8.35 6.45
CA ILE A 130 -1.86 7.39 7.55
C ILE A 130 -1.17 8.06 8.74
N ASN A 131 -0.03 8.73 8.52
CA ASN A 131 0.70 9.42 9.58
C ASN A 131 -0.12 10.55 10.20
N TYR A 132 -0.87 11.31 9.40
CA TYR A 132 -1.76 12.35 9.91
C TYR A 132 -2.85 11.76 10.81
N ILE A 133 -3.56 10.74 10.35
CA ILE A 133 -4.64 10.14 11.12
C ILE A 133 -4.11 9.50 12.41
N LEU A 134 -3.00 8.77 12.35
CA LEU A 134 -2.41 8.11 13.53
C LEU A 134 -1.82 9.09 14.54
N SER A 135 -1.40 10.29 14.12
CA SER A 135 -0.88 11.33 15.03
C SER A 135 -1.97 12.15 15.71
N HIS A 136 -3.18 12.20 15.14
CA HIS A 136 -4.26 13.05 15.66
C HIS A 136 -5.42 12.25 16.28
N LEU A 137 -5.69 11.04 15.82
CA LEU A 137 -6.72 10.19 16.41
C LEU A 137 -6.21 9.49 17.69
N PRO A 138 -7.11 9.07 18.60
CA PRO A 138 -6.74 8.32 19.80
C PRO A 138 -5.90 7.09 19.47
N ALA A 139 -4.93 6.75 20.34
CA ALA A 139 -3.88 5.73 20.18
C ALA A 139 -4.34 4.32 19.73
N ASN A 140 -5.64 4.06 19.76
CA ASN A 140 -6.36 2.87 19.28
C ASN A 140 -6.74 2.80 17.80
N SER A 141 -6.76 3.92 17.08
CA SER A 141 -7.46 4.01 15.79
C SER A 141 -6.63 3.39 14.66
N PHE A 142 -7.27 2.62 13.78
CA PHE A 142 -6.59 1.97 12.66
C PHE A 142 -7.03 2.60 11.36
N ILE A 143 -6.05 2.99 10.54
CA ILE A 143 -6.25 3.37 9.16
C ILE A 143 -5.37 2.48 8.30
N PHE A 144 -5.96 1.94 7.25
CA PHE A 144 -5.24 1.23 6.22
C PHE A 144 -5.82 1.63 4.87
N PHE A 145 -5.07 1.40 3.81
CA PHE A 145 -5.64 1.51 2.48
C PHE A 145 -6.85 0.60 2.38
N ASP A 146 -7.85 0.95 1.57
CA ASP A 146 -8.81 -0.06 1.13
C ASP A 146 -8.09 -1.02 0.17
N ILE A 147 -7.30 -1.91 0.76
CA ILE A 147 -6.49 -2.94 0.10
C ILE A 147 -7.17 -4.30 0.25
N ASN A 148 -8.47 -4.36 -0.02
CA ASN A 148 -9.00 -5.57 -0.63
C ASN A 148 -8.20 -5.99 -1.90
N GLN A 149 -7.23 -5.18 -2.33
CA GLN A 149 -6.48 -5.33 -3.56
C GLN A 149 -5.02 -4.98 -3.40
N LYS A 150 -4.20 -6.02 -3.21
CA LYS A 150 -2.74 -5.86 -3.21
C LYS A 150 -2.27 -5.62 -4.66
N PRO A 151 -1.36 -4.66 -4.88
CA PRO A 151 -0.70 -4.52 -6.18
C PRO A 151 0.17 -5.74 -6.49
N VAL A 152 -0.03 -6.43 -7.64
CA VAL A 152 0.74 -7.61 -8.06
C VAL A 152 1.04 -7.59 -9.56
N LEU A 153 2.30 -7.35 -9.95
CA LEU A 153 2.79 -7.23 -11.34
C LEU A 153 2.19 -8.17 -12.40
N ILE A 154 1.91 -7.63 -13.60
CA ILE A 154 1.54 -8.40 -14.83
C ILE A 154 2.75 -8.93 -15.60
N SER A 155 3.91 -8.27 -15.55
CA SER A 155 4.96 -8.52 -16.55
C SER A 155 6.01 -9.54 -16.13
N VAL A 156 5.83 -10.20 -15.00
CA VAL A 156 6.65 -11.35 -14.66
C VAL A 156 5.74 -12.55 -14.61
N ILE A 157 6.04 -13.53 -15.47
CA ILE A 157 5.60 -14.93 -15.45
C ILE A 157 4.86 -15.23 -14.16
N GLU A 158 3.58 -15.63 -14.25
CA GLU A 158 2.75 -16.03 -13.11
C GLU A 158 3.64 -16.66 -12.04
N PRO A 159 3.91 -15.96 -10.92
CA PRO A 159 4.73 -16.56 -9.89
C PRO A 159 3.92 -17.73 -9.36
N GLU A 160 4.39 -18.95 -9.61
CA GLU A 160 4.06 -20.06 -8.73
C GLU A 160 4.24 -19.52 -7.30
N LYS A 161 3.18 -19.64 -6.46
CA LYS A 161 3.16 -19.14 -5.07
C LYS A 161 4.57 -19.28 -4.49
N PRO A 162 5.20 -18.19 -3.97
CA PRO A 162 6.61 -18.22 -3.57
C PRO A 162 6.81 -19.45 -2.70
N ASN A 163 7.46 -20.46 -3.28
CA ASN A 163 7.69 -21.67 -2.53
C ASN A 163 8.59 -21.24 -1.39
N LYS A 164 8.41 -21.82 -0.20
CA LYS A 164 9.13 -21.41 1.01
C LYS A 164 10.64 -21.68 0.92
N GLU A 165 11.19 -21.96 -0.26
CA GLU A 165 12.56 -22.36 -0.58
C GLU A 165 13.59 -21.27 -0.35
N TYR A 166 13.22 -19.99 -0.39
CA TYR A 166 14.14 -18.89 -0.15
C TYR A 166 13.69 -18.01 1.02
N THR A 167 14.67 -17.59 1.82
CA THR A 167 14.54 -16.49 2.76
C THR A 167 15.34 -15.32 2.21
N ILE A 168 14.68 -14.17 2.05
CA ILE A 168 15.30 -12.97 1.48
C ILE A 168 15.33 -11.90 2.55
N THR A 169 16.52 -11.33 2.78
CA THR A 169 16.71 -10.23 3.72
C THR A 169 17.58 -9.15 3.10
N ILE A 170 17.25 -7.89 3.35
CA ILE A 170 18.15 -6.77 3.08
C ILE A 170 18.88 -6.46 4.38
N THR A 171 20.19 -6.28 4.29
CA THR A 171 21.03 -5.87 5.42
C THR A 171 21.29 -4.36 5.37
N ASP A 172 21.70 -3.80 6.51
CA ASP A 172 21.99 -2.37 6.68
C ASP A 172 23.12 -1.85 5.77
N ASN A 173 23.89 -2.73 5.14
CA ASN A 173 24.97 -2.39 4.20
C ASN A 173 24.54 -2.53 2.73
N ASP A 174 23.25 -2.37 2.43
CA ASP A 174 22.71 -2.52 1.07
C ASP A 174 23.08 -3.86 0.40
N LYS A 175 23.12 -4.93 1.19
CA LYS A 175 23.27 -6.28 0.64
C LYS A 175 21.98 -7.05 0.75
N LEU A 176 21.56 -7.59 -0.40
CA LEU A 176 20.47 -8.55 -0.51
C LEU A 176 21.02 -9.95 -0.23
N ASN A 177 20.62 -10.53 0.89
CA ASN A 177 20.92 -11.90 1.24
C ASN A 177 19.78 -12.80 0.77
N ILE A 178 20.12 -13.81 -0.03
CA ILE A 178 19.20 -14.85 -0.48
C ILE A 178 19.69 -16.16 0.10
N LYS A 179 18.99 -16.63 1.14
CA LYS A 179 19.28 -17.90 1.80
C LYS A 179 18.35 -18.99 1.25
N ARG A 180 18.93 -20.06 0.71
CA ARG A 180 18.21 -21.25 0.25
C ARG A 180 17.88 -22.15 1.45
N LYS A 181 16.67 -22.70 1.51
CA LYS A 181 16.26 -23.72 2.50
C LYS A 181 16.60 -25.14 2.04
N VAL A 182 16.69 -25.35 0.73
CA VAL A 182 17.15 -26.59 0.12
C VAL A 182 18.24 -26.23 -0.89
N ILE A 183 19.39 -26.89 -0.79
CA ILE A 183 20.50 -26.69 -1.73
C ILE A 183 20.25 -27.59 -2.94
N GLU A 184 19.74 -27.00 -4.02
CA GLU A 184 19.73 -27.64 -5.34
C GLU A 184 21.10 -27.49 -6.00
N VAL A 185 21.51 -28.49 -6.80
CA VAL A 185 22.78 -28.52 -7.57
C VAL A 185 22.78 -27.54 -8.75
N GLN A 186 21.73 -26.73 -8.87
CA GLN A 186 21.61 -25.74 -9.92
C GLN A 186 21.95 -24.37 -9.32
N GLY A 187 22.84 -23.66 -10.01
CA GLY A 187 23.16 -22.27 -9.69
C GLY A 187 21.91 -21.40 -9.62
N ILE A 188 22.04 -20.24 -8.98
CA ILE A 188 20.95 -19.28 -8.83
C ILE A 188 21.11 -18.13 -9.83
N ASN A 189 20.02 -17.86 -10.55
CA ASN A 189 19.88 -16.68 -11.38
C ASN A 189 18.93 -15.73 -10.68
N VAL A 190 19.39 -14.50 -10.44
CA VAL A 190 18.63 -13.47 -9.76
C VAL A 190 18.53 -12.26 -10.67
N PHE A 191 17.31 -11.80 -10.92
CA PHE A 191 17.03 -10.64 -11.76
C PHE A 191 16.25 -9.63 -10.93
N ILE A 192 16.65 -8.36 -10.98
CA ILE A 192 15.99 -7.25 -10.26
C ILE A 192 15.38 -6.33 -11.30
N TYR A 193 14.08 -6.11 -11.20
CA TYR A 193 13.31 -5.22 -12.05
C TYR A 193 12.81 -4.02 -11.26
N ASP A 194 12.72 -2.86 -11.91
CA ASP A 194 12.01 -1.72 -11.35
C ASP A 194 10.48 -1.92 -11.43
N LEU A 195 9.76 -0.93 -10.92
CA LEU A 195 8.29 -0.90 -10.96
C LEU A 195 7.70 -0.83 -12.38
N MET A 196 8.49 -0.42 -13.37
CA MET A 196 8.09 -0.34 -14.77
C MET A 196 8.35 -1.64 -15.53
N GLY A 197 8.96 -2.64 -14.87
CA GLY A 197 9.33 -3.91 -15.50
C GLY A 197 10.65 -3.85 -16.28
N ASN A 198 11.45 -2.78 -16.12
CA ASN A 198 12.79 -2.72 -16.70
C ASN A 198 13.75 -3.54 -15.85
N LEU A 199 14.62 -4.32 -16.50
CA LEU A 199 15.69 -5.05 -15.81
C LEU A 199 16.77 -4.05 -15.34
N ILE A 200 16.94 -3.93 -14.03
CA ILE A 200 17.92 -3.01 -13.41
C ILE A 200 19.21 -3.73 -13.03
N ALA A 201 19.10 -4.95 -12.52
CA ALA A 201 20.28 -5.73 -12.15
C ALA A 201 20.08 -7.22 -12.43
N LYS A 202 21.19 -7.90 -12.70
CA LYS A 202 21.23 -9.34 -12.92
C LYS A 202 22.43 -9.92 -12.19
N HIS A 203 22.21 -10.98 -11.43
CA HIS A 203 23.24 -11.72 -10.73
C HIS A 203 23.09 -13.21 -11.06
N ILE A 204 24.19 -13.86 -11.40
CA ILE A 204 24.23 -15.29 -11.69
C ILE A 204 25.32 -15.89 -10.81
N GLU A 205 24.94 -16.77 -9.91
CA GLU A 205 25.87 -17.52 -9.08
C GLU A 205 25.76 -18.99 -9.46
N LYS A 206 26.87 -19.56 -9.95
CA LYS A 206 26.93 -20.95 -10.42
C LYS A 206 27.22 -21.94 -9.29
N ASN A 207 27.67 -21.44 -8.14
CA ASN A 207 27.99 -22.25 -6.98
C ASN A 207 26.75 -22.53 -6.12
N ASP A 208 26.80 -23.64 -5.41
CA ASP A 208 25.72 -24.15 -4.56
C ASP A 208 25.81 -23.60 -3.13
N TYR A 209 26.04 -22.30 -3.00
CA TYR A 209 26.08 -21.66 -1.69
C TYR A 209 24.68 -21.61 -1.06
N GLU A 210 24.60 -21.94 0.23
CA GLU A 210 23.38 -21.83 1.03
C GLU A 210 22.89 -20.37 1.07
N THR A 211 23.81 -19.41 1.07
CA THR A 211 23.49 -17.98 1.07
C THR A 211 24.28 -17.25 -0.01
N ILE A 212 23.57 -16.47 -0.84
CA ILE A 212 24.14 -15.54 -1.79
C ILE A 212 23.96 -14.12 -1.26
N GLN A 213 24.98 -13.28 -1.45
CA GLN A 213 24.89 -11.85 -1.18
C GLN A 213 25.01 -11.08 -2.49
N ILE A 214 24.06 -10.20 -2.75
CA ILE A 214 24.05 -9.32 -3.91
C ILE A 214 24.14 -7.88 -3.40
N ASP A 215 25.13 -7.14 -3.89
CA ASP A 215 25.26 -5.71 -3.62
C ASP A 215 24.18 -4.94 -4.38
N ILE A 216 23.33 -4.22 -3.66
CA ILE A 216 22.23 -3.40 -4.19
C ILE A 216 22.42 -1.92 -3.87
N SER A 217 23.62 -1.49 -3.45
CA SER A 217 23.93 -0.10 -3.09
C SER A 217 23.70 0.90 -4.21
N ASN A 218 23.85 0.45 -5.47
CA ASN A 218 23.63 1.25 -6.67
C ASN A 218 22.15 1.43 -7.05
N LEU A 219 21.24 0.72 -6.38
CA LEU A 219 19.81 0.94 -6.59
C LEU A 219 19.40 2.28 -5.95
N LEU A 220 18.28 2.86 -6.37
CA LEU A 220 17.65 3.97 -5.66
C LEU A 220 16.72 3.43 -4.57
N ASN A 221 16.37 4.23 -3.57
CA ASN A 221 15.36 3.83 -2.59
C ASN A 221 14.01 3.70 -3.30
N GLY A 222 13.27 2.64 -2.98
CA GLY A 222 12.04 2.32 -3.68
C GLY A 222 11.74 0.83 -3.74
N PHE A 223 10.77 0.50 -4.58
CA PHE A 223 10.28 -0.86 -4.76
C PHE A 223 10.89 -1.51 -5.99
N TYR A 224 11.28 -2.78 -5.84
CA TYR A 224 11.81 -3.60 -6.90
C TYR A 224 11.16 -4.97 -6.87
N PHE A 225 11.32 -5.69 -7.97
CA PHE A 225 10.87 -7.06 -8.11
C PHE A 225 12.04 -7.97 -8.39
N LEU A 226 12.17 -8.99 -7.56
CA LEU A 226 13.23 -9.98 -7.65
C LEU A 226 12.68 -11.24 -8.31
N ILE A 227 13.27 -11.67 -9.42
CA ILE A 227 13.02 -12.99 -10.02
C ILE A 227 14.17 -13.91 -9.66
N ILE A 228 13.87 -15.06 -9.06
CA ILE A 228 14.86 -16.13 -8.82
C ILE A 228 14.56 -17.31 -9.74
N ASN A 229 15.58 -17.78 -10.48
CA ASN A 229 15.54 -18.94 -11.39
C ASN A 229 14.38 -18.92 -12.39
N ASN A 230 13.98 -17.73 -12.85
CA ASN A 230 12.84 -17.51 -13.76
C ASN A 230 11.48 -18.03 -13.23
N ARG A 231 11.34 -18.25 -11.91
CA ARG A 231 10.13 -18.84 -11.31
C ARG A 231 9.46 -17.95 -10.29
N TYR A 232 10.22 -17.33 -9.39
CA TYR A 232 9.64 -16.70 -8.20
C TYR A 232 9.82 -15.20 -8.17
N VAL A 233 8.72 -14.48 -7.97
CA VAL A 233 8.71 -13.02 -7.83
C VAL A 233 8.62 -12.62 -6.36
N TYR A 234 9.61 -11.87 -5.88
CA TYR A 234 9.59 -11.27 -4.55
C TYR A 234 9.54 -9.75 -4.66
N LYS A 235 8.67 -9.14 -3.84
CA LYS A 235 8.67 -7.70 -3.67
C LYS A 235 9.82 -7.31 -2.74
N LEU A 236 10.74 -6.51 -3.26
CA LEU A 236 11.86 -5.94 -2.53
C LEU A 236 11.54 -4.47 -2.25
N MET A 237 11.76 -4.01 -1.03
CA MET A 237 11.62 -2.60 -0.65
C MET A 237 12.93 -2.15 -0.03
N ARG A 238 13.59 -1.17 -0.66
CA ARG A 238 14.77 -0.50 -0.15
C ARG A 238 14.37 0.84 0.44
N TYR A 239 14.69 1.03 1.72
CA TYR A 239 14.41 2.26 2.47
C TYR A 239 15.55 3.25 2.38
#